data_AF-A0A0F9GIR5-F1
#
_entry.id   AF-A0A0F9GIR5-F1
#
_cell.length_a   1.000
_cell.length_b   1.000
_cell.length_c   1.000
_cell.angle_alpha   90.00
_cell.angle_beta   90.00
_cell.angle_gamma   90.00
#
_symmetry.space_group_name_H-M   'P 1'
#
loop_
_entity.id
_entity.type
_entity.pdbx_description
1 polymer ?
#
loop_
_entity_poly.entity_id
_entity_poly.type
_entity_poly.pdbx_seq_one_letter_code
_entity_poly.pdbx_strand_id
1 'polypeptide(L)'
;ANSCRDLIIVSIGTLTNIATALVKEPNLAKKAELVMMGGVVNSQRAEYNVSCDPEAARIVFESGIEIIIRKELPGIFLGAPLGNEKNIRPSYVNTNPTIAIKQILATIKQKLEEA
;
A
#
# COMPACT_ATOMS: atom_id res chain seq x y z
N ALA A 1 -1.11 -26.57 -10.87
CA ALA A 1 -0.37 -25.94 -11.97
C ALA A 1 0.09 -24.58 -11.47
N ASN A 2 1.39 -24.35 -11.35
CA ASN A 2 1.91 -23.04 -11.00
C ASN A 2 1.65 -22.13 -12.21
N SER A 3 0.56 -21.34 -12.15
CA SER A 3 0.38 -20.22 -13.06
C SER A 3 1.53 -19.26 -12.81
N CYS A 4 2.54 -19.29 -13.68
CA CYS A 4 3.65 -18.35 -13.62
C CYS A 4 3.08 -16.95 -13.88
N ARG A 5 2.80 -16.21 -12.81
CA ARG A 5 2.48 -14.79 -12.89
C ARG A 5 3.80 -14.07 -12.87
N ASP A 6 4.17 -13.54 -14.03
CA ASP A 6 5.48 -12.90 -14.23
C ASP A 6 5.54 -11.48 -13.63
N LEU A 7 4.39 -10.95 -13.21
CA LEU A 7 4.25 -9.59 -12.70
C LEU A 7 3.60 -9.55 -11.32
N ILE A 8 4.29 -8.93 -10.36
CA ILE A 8 3.73 -8.60 -9.04
C ILE A 8 3.56 -7.08 -8.97
N ILE A 9 2.33 -6.64 -8.80
CA ILE A 9 1.95 -5.23 -8.64
C ILE A 9 1.80 -4.96 -7.15
N VAL A 10 2.52 -3.99 -6.62
CA VAL A 10 2.38 -3.56 -5.23
C VAL A 10 1.71 -2.20 -5.17
N SER A 11 0.56 -2.10 -4.51
CA SER A 11 -0.15 -0.83 -4.30
C SER A 11 -0.06 -0.37 -2.84
N ILE A 12 0.31 0.90 -2.65
CA ILE A 12 0.40 1.60 -1.35
C ILE A 12 -0.57 2.80 -1.33
N GLY A 13 -1.52 2.83 -2.27
CA GLY A 13 -2.44 3.94 -2.49
C GLY A 13 -3.73 3.49 -3.17
N THR A 14 -4.53 4.43 -3.68
CA THR A 14 -5.82 4.14 -4.30
C THR A 14 -5.71 3.24 -5.54
N LEU A 15 -6.78 2.50 -5.81
CA LEU A 15 -6.81 1.47 -6.85
C LEU A 15 -7.18 2.00 -8.25
N THR A 16 -7.39 3.30 -8.41
CA THR A 16 -7.84 3.95 -9.66
C THR A 16 -7.01 3.56 -10.88
N ASN A 17 -5.68 3.56 -10.73
CA ASN A 17 -4.76 3.20 -11.81
C ASN A 17 -4.87 1.72 -12.19
N ILE A 18 -5.05 0.85 -11.21
CA ILE A 18 -5.15 -0.60 -11.43
C ILE A 18 -6.50 -0.95 -12.05
N ALA A 19 -7.59 -0.34 -11.56
CA ALA A 19 -8.91 -0.46 -12.18
C ALA A 19 -8.88 -0.03 -13.65
N THR A 20 -8.28 1.12 -13.93
CA THR A 20 -8.14 1.62 -15.31
C THR A 20 -7.34 0.66 -16.19
N ALA A 21 -6.26 0.08 -15.66
CA ALA A 21 -5.44 -0.90 -16.39
C ALA A 21 -6.22 -2.19 -16.70
N LEU A 22 -7.00 -2.69 -15.73
CA LEU A 22 -7.82 -3.90 -15.89
C LEU A 22 -8.99 -3.70 -16.84
N VAL A 23 -9.59 -2.50 -16.86
CA VAL A 23 -10.63 -2.14 -17.85
C VAL A 23 -10.05 -2.10 -19.26
N LYS A 24 -8.83 -1.57 -19.42
CA LYS A 24 -8.17 -1.48 -20.73
C LYS A 24 -7.64 -2.83 -21.24
N GLU A 25 -7.10 -3.66 -20.36
CA GLU A 25 -6.57 -4.98 -20.69
C GLU A 25 -7.02 -6.03 -19.66
N PRO A 26 -8.20 -6.64 -19.85
CA PRO A 26 -8.74 -7.63 -18.92
C PRO A 26 -7.87 -8.88 -18.75
N ASN A 27 -7.03 -9.25 -19.75
CA ASN A 27 -6.15 -10.41 -19.60
C ASN A 27 -5.00 -10.17 -18.61
N LEU A 28 -4.78 -8.91 -18.18
CA LEU A 28 -3.81 -8.58 -17.15
C LEU A 28 -4.09 -9.33 -15.83
N ALA A 29 -5.35 -9.56 -15.50
CA ALA A 29 -5.76 -10.32 -14.32
C ALA A 29 -5.19 -11.74 -14.26
N LYS A 30 -4.91 -12.35 -15.42
CA LYS A 30 -4.32 -13.71 -15.50
C LYS A 30 -2.80 -13.72 -15.43
N LYS A 31 -2.16 -12.57 -15.69
CA LYS A 31 -0.70 -12.43 -15.82
C LYS A 31 -0.06 -11.76 -14.60
N ALA A 32 -0.86 -11.01 -13.84
CA ALA A 32 -0.40 -10.22 -12.71
C ALA A 32 -1.01 -10.71 -11.38
N GLU A 33 -0.22 -10.58 -10.32
CA GLU A 33 -0.64 -10.69 -8.93
C GLU A 33 -0.66 -9.29 -8.31
N LEU A 34 -1.71 -8.96 -7.57
CA LEU A 34 -1.82 -7.67 -6.88
C LEU A 34 -1.60 -7.84 -5.39
N VAL A 35 -0.52 -7.26 -4.86
CA VAL A 35 -0.28 -7.10 -3.44
C VAL A 35 -0.71 -5.69 -3.04
N MET A 36 -1.85 -5.58 -2.35
CA MET A 36 -2.35 -4.27 -1.92
C MET A 36 -2.12 -4.04 -0.43
N MET A 37 -1.66 -2.84 -0.09
CA MET A 37 -1.73 -2.31 1.27
C MET A 37 -3.15 -1.80 1.51
N GLY A 38 -3.87 -2.47 2.40
CA GLY A 38 -5.22 -2.06 2.76
C GLY A 38 -6.05 -3.22 3.31
N GLY A 39 -7.37 -3.04 3.32
CA GLY A 39 -8.33 -4.06 3.73
C GLY A 39 -8.49 -4.19 5.24
N VAL A 40 -9.46 -3.45 5.78
CA VAL A 40 -10.01 -3.70 7.11
C VAL A 40 -11.29 -4.51 6.94
N VAL A 41 -11.20 -5.84 7.04
CA VAL A 41 -12.35 -6.75 6.81
C VAL A 41 -13.41 -6.63 7.92
N ASN A 42 -13.04 -6.16 9.12
CA ASN A 42 -13.88 -6.20 10.33
C ASN A 42 -13.94 -4.86 11.10
N SER A 43 -13.87 -3.70 10.45
CA SER A 43 -14.11 -2.42 11.15
C SER A 43 -15.20 -1.59 10.50
N GLN A 44 -15.84 -0.76 11.32
CA GLN A 44 -16.91 0.17 10.91
C GLN A 44 -16.39 1.29 10.00
N ARG A 45 -15.07 1.44 9.82
CA ARG A 45 -14.46 2.43 8.93
C ARG A 45 -13.88 1.73 7.70
N ALA A 46 -14.23 2.24 6.52
CA ALA A 46 -13.57 1.87 5.29
C ALA A 46 -12.07 2.20 5.38
N GLU A 47 -11.23 1.33 4.85
CA GLU A 47 -9.80 1.58 4.74
C GLU A 47 -9.56 2.77 3.79
N TYR A 48 -8.54 3.58 4.07
CA TYR A 48 -8.34 4.88 3.42
C TYR A 48 -8.26 4.76 1.89
N ASN A 49 -7.47 3.81 1.38
CA ASN A 49 -7.28 3.62 -0.06
C ASN A 49 -8.57 3.21 -0.78
N VAL A 50 -9.41 2.39 -0.13
CA VAL A 50 -10.74 2.01 -0.65
C VAL A 50 -11.75 3.15 -0.53
N SER A 51 -11.71 3.92 0.56
CA SER A 51 -12.63 5.03 0.78
C SER A 51 -12.41 6.18 -0.21
N CYS A 52 -11.18 6.39 -0.66
CA CYS A 52 -10.88 7.43 -1.64
C CYS A 52 -11.45 7.13 -3.04
N ASP A 53 -11.53 5.85 -3.43
CA ASP A 53 -12.09 5.44 -4.73
C ASP A 53 -12.78 4.06 -4.64
N PRO A 54 -14.05 4.03 -4.19
CA PRO A 54 -14.78 2.78 -4.00
C PRO A 54 -15.16 2.11 -5.33
N GLU A 55 -15.31 2.88 -6.41
CA GLU A 55 -15.66 2.34 -7.74
C GLU A 55 -14.48 1.58 -8.33
N ALA A 56 -13.28 2.16 -8.29
CA ALA A 56 -12.07 1.47 -8.72
C ALA A 56 -11.82 0.21 -7.88
N ALA A 57 -12.02 0.28 -6.56
CA ALA A 57 -11.89 -0.88 -5.70
C ALA A 57 -12.82 -2.01 -6.14
N ARG A 58 -14.10 -1.69 -6.41
CA ARG A 58 -15.07 -2.66 -6.91
C ARG A 58 -14.60 -3.32 -8.22
N ILE A 59 -14.15 -2.55 -9.19
CA ILE A 59 -13.63 -3.08 -10.46
C ILE A 59 -12.46 -4.04 -10.23
N VAL A 60 -11.51 -3.68 -9.37
CA VAL A 60 -10.36 -4.54 -9.07
C VAL A 60 -10.80 -5.83 -8.39
N PHE A 61 -11.69 -5.78 -7.40
CA PHE A 61 -12.22 -6.96 -6.72
C PHE A 61 -13.04 -7.86 -7.65
N GLU A 62 -13.76 -7.29 -8.63
CA GLU A 62 -14.54 -8.03 -9.62
C GLU A 62 -13.70 -8.55 -10.81
N SER A 63 -12.48 -8.04 -11.00
CA SER A 63 -11.64 -8.35 -12.18
C SER A 63 -11.10 -9.79 -12.26
N GLY A 64 -11.16 -10.53 -11.15
CA GLY A 64 -10.60 -11.90 -11.07
C GLY A 64 -9.07 -11.95 -11.01
N ILE A 65 -8.39 -10.81 -10.82
CA ILE A 65 -6.97 -10.77 -10.49
C ILE A 65 -6.72 -11.45 -9.13
N GLU A 66 -5.57 -12.11 -8.97
CA GLU A 66 -5.20 -12.64 -7.65
C GLU A 66 -4.78 -11.49 -6.73
N ILE A 67 -5.55 -11.27 -5.66
CA ILE A 67 -5.35 -10.18 -4.71
C ILE A 67 -4.82 -10.73 -3.40
N ILE A 68 -3.64 -10.28 -3.01
CA ILE A 68 -3.06 -10.47 -1.69
C ILE A 68 -3.23 -9.17 -0.91
N ILE A 69 -4.14 -9.20 0.07
CA ILE A 69 -4.38 -8.08 0.96
C ILE A 69 -3.38 -8.14 2.11
N ARG A 70 -2.46 -7.18 2.16
CA ARG A 70 -1.61 -6.95 3.33
C ARG A 70 -2.27 -5.90 4.18
N LYS A 71 -2.80 -6.34 5.33
CA LYS A 71 -3.27 -5.42 6.38
C LYS A 71 -2.14 -4.46 6.70
N GLU A 72 -2.51 -3.21 6.96
CA GLU A 72 -1.70 -2.34 7.81
C GLU A 72 -1.55 -3.07 9.15
N LEU A 73 -0.49 -3.87 9.30
CA LEU A 73 -0.19 -4.47 10.58
C LEU A 73 0.16 -3.30 11.50
N PRO A 74 -0.62 -3.04 12.57
CA PRO A 74 -0.32 -1.95 13.48
C PRO A 74 1.09 -2.07 14.08
N GLY A 75 1.68 -3.28 14.09
CA GLY A 75 3.05 -3.51 14.53
C GLY A 75 4.18 -3.20 13.53
N ILE A 76 3.93 -3.20 12.21
CA ILE A 76 5.00 -2.91 11.21
C ILE A 76 5.07 -1.42 10.89
N PHE A 77 3.95 -0.69 10.94
CA PHE A 77 3.94 0.74 10.61
C PHE A 77 3.99 1.65 11.86
N LEU A 78 3.24 1.32 12.93
CA LEU A 78 3.35 2.03 14.21
C LEU A 78 4.41 1.42 15.14
N GLY A 79 4.59 0.09 15.10
CA GLY A 79 5.51 -0.64 15.99
C GLY A 79 6.95 -0.76 15.47
N ALA A 80 7.20 -0.65 14.16
CA ALA A 80 8.54 -0.31 13.69
C ALA A 80 8.72 1.17 14.06
N PRO A 81 9.62 1.52 14.99
CA PRO A 81 9.70 2.90 15.44
C PRO A 81 10.04 3.73 14.22
N LEU A 82 9.09 4.58 13.79
CA LEU A 82 9.27 5.55 12.74
C LEU A 82 10.50 6.39 13.10
N GLY A 83 11.63 6.09 12.47
CA GLY A 83 12.92 6.74 12.72
C GLY A 83 13.96 5.93 13.52
N ASN A 84 13.80 4.63 13.78
CA ASN A 84 14.91 3.86 14.37
C ASN A 84 15.99 3.60 13.31
N GLU A 85 17.03 4.44 13.31
CA GLU A 85 18.18 4.35 12.40
C GLU A 85 18.84 2.96 12.43
N LYS A 86 18.66 2.20 13.52
CA LYS A 86 19.15 0.82 13.66
C LYS A 86 18.61 -0.14 12.60
N ASN A 87 17.44 0.14 12.02
CA ASN A 87 16.84 -0.66 10.95
C ASN A 87 17.23 -0.18 9.55
N ILE A 88 17.89 0.98 9.45
CA ILE A 88 18.38 1.56 8.21
C ILE A 88 19.85 1.16 8.08
N ARG A 89 20.26 0.72 6.89
CA ARG A 89 21.68 0.48 6.60
C ARG A 89 22.46 1.79 6.91
N PRO A 90 23.58 1.75 7.67
CA PRO A 90 24.28 2.95 8.12
C PRO A 90 24.62 3.93 6.99
N SER A 91 24.94 3.42 5.80
CA SER A 91 25.23 4.21 4.60
C SER A 91 24.08 5.11 4.12
N TYR A 92 22.84 4.83 4.53
CA TYR A 92 21.65 5.56 4.10
C TYR A 92 21.12 6.55 5.14
N VAL A 93 21.60 6.51 6.39
CA VAL A 93 21.04 7.26 7.53
C VAL A 93 21.06 8.79 7.33
N ASN A 94 22.11 9.30 6.69
CA ASN A 94 22.35 10.74 6.47
C ASN A 94 22.32 11.13 4.99
N THR A 95 21.57 10.38 4.18
CA THR A 95 21.34 10.74 2.77
C THR A 95 20.17 11.71 2.65
N ASN A 96 20.16 12.53 1.59
CA ASN A 96 19.08 13.49 1.33
C ASN A 96 17.67 12.86 1.41
N PRO A 97 17.41 11.64 0.85
CA PRO A 97 16.11 11.01 0.97
C PRO A 97 15.73 10.68 2.42
N THR A 98 16.66 10.16 3.21
CA THR A 98 16.39 9.78 4.61
C THR A 98 16.15 11.01 5.49
N ILE A 99 16.85 12.11 5.24
CA ILE A 99 16.63 13.38 5.94
C ILE A 99 15.24 13.93 5.61
N ALA A 100 14.84 13.91 4.34
CA ALA A 100 13.50 14.33 3.93
C ALA A 100 12.40 13.48 4.57
N ILE A 101 12.58 12.15 4.59
CA ILE A 101 11.64 11.23 5.26
C ILE A 101 11.56 11.55 6.76
N LYS A 102 12.68 11.78 7.45
CA LYS A 102 12.70 12.16 8.88
C LYS A 102 11.90 13.45 9.13
N GLN A 103 12.04 14.47 8.27
CA GLN A 103 11.29 15.73 8.39
C GLN A 103 9.79 15.55 8.18
N ILE A 104 9.39 14.77 7.17
CA ILE A 104 7.99 14.44 6.90
C ILE A 104 7.40 13.71 8.11
N LEU A 105 8.11 12.72 8.65
CA LEU A 105 7.66 11.96 9.82
C LEU A 105 7.53 12.82 11.08
N ALA A 106 8.46 13.76 11.31
CA ALA A 106 8.36 14.71 12.42
C ALA A 106 7.11 15.59 12.28
N THR A 107 6.82 16.05 11.07
CA THR A 107 5.64 16.89 10.78
C THR A 107 4.34 16.10 11.00
N ILE A 108 4.30 14.84 10.58
CA ILE A 108 3.14 13.96 10.81
C ILE A 108 2.91 13.74 12.30
N LYS A 109 3.97 13.45 13.07
CA LYS A 109 3.87 13.26 14.53
C LYS A 109 3.30 14.50 15.22
N GLN A 110 3.82 15.68 14.88
CA GLN A 110 3.33 16.93 15.44
C GLN A 110 1.83 17.13 15.16
N LYS A 111 1.40 16.93 13.91
CA LYS A 111 -0.01 17.07 13.54
C LYS A 111 -0.94 16.05 14.21
N LEU A 112 -0.43 14.85 14.50
CA LEU A 112 -1.18 13.82 15.23
C LEU A 112 -1.28 14.11 16.72
N GLU A 113 -0.30 14.80 17.32
CA GLU A 113 -0.36 15.25 18.72
C GLU A 113 -1.31 16.46 18.91
N GLU A 114 -1.48 17.27 17.85
CA GLU A 114 -2.37 18.44 17.84
C GLU A 114 -3.85 18.11 17.54
N ALA A 115 -4.15 16.89 17.09
CA ALA A 115 -5.49 16.44 16.66
C ALA A 115 -6.18 15.55 17.70
#